data_AF-A0AAE6MK63-F1
#
_entry.id   AF-A0AAE6MK63-F1
#
_cell.length_a   1.000
_cell.length_b   1.000
_cell.length_c   1.000
_cell.angle_alpha   90.00
_cell.angle_beta   90.00
_cell.angle_gamma   90.00
#
_symmetry.space_group_name_H-M   'P 1'
#
loop_
_entity.id
_entity.type
_entity.pdbx_description
1 polymer ?
#
loop_
_entity_poly.entity_id
_entity_poly.type
_entity_poly.pdbx_seq_one_letter_code
_entity_poly.pdbx_strand_id
1 'polypeptide(L)'
;MKTKVRFEFDTQLFYPAYNGPRNIIFENPPHIPATGDAVNFRIADFFDDKKVIKKFEALDDGNVFYAERLQAIYSKEEIEIIVVVYEEAIFKENFPQFFERSLM
;
A
#
# COMPACT_ATOMS: atom_id res chain seq x y z
N MET A 1 16.13 -17.99 -3.45
CA MET A 1 15.72 -16.64 -3.89
C MET A 1 14.57 -16.21 -2.99
N LYS A 2 14.72 -15.08 -2.29
CA LYS A 2 13.67 -14.54 -1.42
C LYS A 2 12.87 -13.47 -2.16
N THR A 3 11.61 -13.28 -1.78
CA THR A 3 10.79 -12.19 -2.29
C THR A 3 10.50 -11.21 -1.16
N LYS A 4 10.68 -9.91 -1.39
CA LYS A 4 10.27 -8.85 -0.48
C LYS A 4 9.21 -8.01 -1.16
N VAL A 5 8.16 -7.66 -0.42
CA VAL A 5 7.14 -6.71 -0.89
C VAL A 5 7.14 -5.53 0.05
N ARG A 6 7.45 -4.35 -0.48
CA ARG A 6 7.48 -3.08 0.24
C ARG A 6 6.26 -2.26 -0.16
N PHE A 7 5.35 -2.10 0.79
CA PHE A 7 4.18 -1.24 0.66
C PHE A 7 4.54 0.17 1.10
N GLU A 8 4.61 1.09 0.15
CA GLU A 8 4.78 2.51 0.38
C GLU A 8 3.40 3.14 0.54
N PHE A 9 3.23 3.89 1.62
CA PHE A 9 2.03 4.69 1.82
C PHE A 9 2.27 6.11 1.34
N ASP A 10 1.21 6.75 0.85
CA ASP A 10 1.25 8.18 0.64
C ASP A 10 1.49 8.93 1.96
N THR A 11 1.75 10.24 1.85
CA THR A 11 2.09 11.06 3.02
C THR A 11 0.92 11.34 3.96
N GLN A 12 -0.34 11.01 3.62
CA GLN A 12 -1.52 11.44 4.36
C GLN A 12 -1.61 10.82 5.76
N LEU A 13 -1.13 9.57 5.90
CA LEU A 13 -1.01 8.87 7.18
C LEU A 13 -0.05 9.55 8.15
N PHE A 14 1.01 10.14 7.62
CA PHE A 14 2.12 10.62 8.42
C PHE A 14 1.95 12.12 8.69
N TYR A 15 2.00 12.50 9.96
CA TYR A 15 2.01 13.93 10.32
C TYR A 15 3.39 14.55 10.00
N PRO A 16 3.50 15.88 9.77
CA PRO A 16 4.74 16.50 9.29
C PRO A 16 6.00 16.20 10.12
N ALA A 17 5.86 16.02 11.44
CA ALA A 17 6.97 15.70 12.35
C ALA A 17 7.20 14.18 12.55
N TYR A 18 6.58 13.32 11.74
CA TYR A 18 6.76 11.87 11.84
C TYR A 18 8.09 11.44 11.20
N ASN A 19 8.96 10.85 12.03
CA ASN A 19 10.32 10.42 11.67
C ASN A 19 10.48 8.89 11.62
N GLY A 20 9.39 8.13 11.70
CA GLY A 20 9.42 6.67 11.62
C GLY A 20 9.42 6.14 10.17
N PRO A 21 9.45 4.81 10.00
CA PRO A 21 9.30 4.19 8.68
C PRO A 21 7.95 4.60 8.07
N ARG A 22 7.91 4.76 6.74
CA ARG A 22 6.68 5.11 5.99
C ARG A 22 6.20 3.99 5.08
N ASN A 23 6.69 2.78 5.34
CA ASN A 23 6.39 1.58 4.59
C ASN A 23 6.19 0.36 5.50
N ILE A 24 5.54 -0.66 4.94
CA ILE A 24 5.45 -2.00 5.51
C ILE A 24 6.21 -2.94 4.58
N ILE A 25 7.04 -3.81 5.15
CA ILE A 25 7.82 -4.79 4.40
C ILE A 25 7.39 -6.20 4.81
N PHE A 26 6.98 -7.01 3.82
CA PHE A 26 6.75 -8.43 3.99
C PHE A 26 7.87 -9.24 3.33
N GLU A 27 8.37 -10.24 4.06
CA GLU A 27 9.29 -11.23 3.51
C GLU A 27 8.53 -12.50 3.12
N ASN A 28 8.70 -12.92 1.87
CA ASN A 28 8.06 -14.07 1.23
C ASN A 28 6.55 -14.12 1.44
N PRO A 29 5.80 -13.04 1.12
CA PRO A 29 4.36 -13.06 1.32
C PRO A 29 3.71 -14.11 0.39
N PRO A 30 2.62 -14.76 0.84
CA PRO A 30 1.93 -15.78 0.06
C PRO A 30 1.24 -15.21 -1.18
N HIS A 31 1.00 -13.90 -1.19
CA HIS A 31 0.39 -13.18 -2.29
C HIS A 31 1.08 -11.83 -2.48
N ILE A 32 1.22 -11.43 -3.74
CA ILE A 32 1.79 -10.13 -4.12
C ILE A 32 0.72 -9.43 -4.94
N PRO A 33 0.11 -8.34 -4.43
CA PRO A 33 -0.96 -7.67 -5.14
C PRO A 33 -0.49 -7.15 -6.50
N ALA A 34 -1.37 -7.24 -7.47
CA ALA A 34 -1.24 -6.60 -8.76
C ALA A 34 -1.76 -5.16 -8.69
N THR A 35 -1.44 -4.35 -9.72
CA THR A 35 -2.04 -3.03 -9.86
C THR A 35 -3.56 -3.17 -10.03
N GLY A 36 -4.32 -2.43 -9.22
CA GLY A 36 -5.79 -2.48 -9.21
C GLY A 36 -6.40 -3.44 -8.19
N ASP A 37 -5.58 -4.23 -7.49
CA ASP A 37 -6.09 -5.05 -6.38
C ASP A 37 -6.43 -4.15 -5.18
N ALA A 38 -7.56 -4.41 -4.55
CA ALA A 38 -7.90 -3.80 -3.27
C ALA A 38 -7.04 -4.41 -2.15
N VAL A 39 -6.48 -3.57 -1.29
CA VAL A 39 -5.63 -3.97 -0.16
C VAL A 39 -6.09 -3.29 1.11
N ASN A 40 -5.89 -3.95 2.25
CA ASN A 40 -6.09 -3.34 3.56
C ASN A 40 -5.06 -3.91 4.54
N PHE A 41 -4.70 -3.12 5.55
CA PHE A 41 -3.70 -3.44 6.55
C PHE A 41 -4.30 -3.26 7.93
N ARG A 42 -4.06 -4.22 8.82
CA ARG A 42 -4.19 -3.99 10.25
C ARG A 42 -3.00 -3.15 10.69
N ILE A 43 -3.11 -1.83 10.57
CA ILE A 43 -1.98 -0.89 10.75
C ILE A 43 -1.27 -1.05 12.11
N ALA A 44 -2.03 -1.41 13.15
CA ALA A 44 -1.52 -1.64 14.50
C ALA A 44 -0.57 -2.85 14.61
N ASP A 45 -0.56 -3.75 13.63
CA ASP A 45 0.40 -4.86 13.57
C ASP A 45 1.79 -4.40 13.10
N PHE A 46 1.92 -3.18 12.56
CA PHE A 46 3.14 -2.68 11.90
C PHE A 46 3.66 -1.35 12.46
N PHE A 47 2.82 -0.57 13.12
CA PHE A 47 3.18 0.73 13.68
C PHE A 47 2.77 0.82 15.14
N ASP A 48 3.65 1.37 15.98
CA ASP A 48 3.37 1.63 17.40
C ASP A 48 2.87 3.06 17.66
N ASP A 49 3.03 3.96 16.69
CA ASP A 49 2.62 5.35 16.83
C ASP A 49 1.09 5.49 16.82
N LYS A 50 0.52 5.76 17.99
CA LYS A 50 -0.93 5.91 18.18
C LYS A 50 -1.57 6.96 17.26
N LYS A 51 -0.84 8.00 16.84
CA LYS A 51 -1.37 9.01 15.91
C LYS A 51 -1.45 8.47 14.50
N VAL A 52 -0.44 7.68 14.07
CA VAL A 52 -0.45 7.00 12.77
C VAL A 52 -1.58 5.97 12.73
N ILE A 53 -1.69 5.11 13.75
CA ILE A 53 -2.76 4.11 13.87
C ILE A 53 -4.14 4.79 13.77
N LYS A 54 -4.39 5.79 14.62
CA LYS A 54 -5.67 6.50 14.65
C LYS A 54 -5.99 7.21 13.33
N LYS A 55 -4.99 7.78 12.65
CA LYS A 55 -5.19 8.41 11.34
C LYS A 55 -5.55 7.38 10.28
N PHE A 56 -4.85 6.26 10.25
CA PHE A 56 -5.15 5.19 9.31
C PHE A 56 -6.55 4.62 9.55
N GLU A 57 -6.91 4.31 10.80
CA GLU A 57 -8.25 3.81 11.14
C GLU A 57 -9.36 4.79 10.73
N ALA A 58 -9.12 6.10 10.88
CA ALA A 58 -10.07 7.12 10.45
C ALA A 58 -10.19 7.23 8.92
N LEU A 59 -9.14 6.88 8.18
CA LEU A 59 -9.20 6.80 6.71
C LEU A 59 -9.84 5.47 6.27
N ASP A 60 -9.53 4.35 6.92
CA ASP A 60 -10.09 3.04 6.60
C ASP A 60 -11.62 2.98 6.82
N ASP A 61 -12.16 3.78 7.74
CA ASP A 61 -13.60 3.90 7.98
C ASP A 61 -14.34 4.52 6.78
N GLY A 62 -14.70 3.66 5.82
CA GLY A 62 -15.48 4.00 4.63
C GLY A 62 -14.67 4.16 3.34
N ASN A 63 -13.34 4.03 3.38
CA ASN A 63 -12.51 4.02 2.19
C ASN A 63 -11.98 2.62 1.84
N VAL A 64 -11.67 2.43 0.56
CA VAL A 64 -10.98 1.24 0.06
C VAL A 64 -9.62 1.69 -0.45
N PHE A 65 -8.57 0.95 -0.12
CA PHE A 65 -7.24 1.21 -0.66
C PHE A 65 -6.94 0.27 -1.81
N TYR A 66 -6.22 0.79 -2.81
CA TYR A 66 -5.84 0.07 -4.02
C TYR A 66 -4.33 0.05 -4.16
N ALA A 67 -3.81 -1.09 -4.60
CA ALA A 67 -2.39 -1.29 -4.87
C ALA A 67 -2.02 -0.81 -6.28
N GLU A 68 -0.88 -0.15 -6.39
CA GLU A 68 -0.13 0.04 -7.62
C GLU A 68 1.20 -0.68 -7.50
N ARG A 69 1.47 -1.68 -8.35
CA ARG A 69 2.79 -2.28 -8.44
C ARG A 69 3.70 -1.36 -9.25
N LEU A 70 4.57 -0.61 -8.57
CA LEU A 70 5.41 0.41 -9.19
C LEU A 70 6.62 -0.21 -9.91
N GLN A 71 7.35 -1.08 -9.24
CA GLN A 71 8.54 -1.72 -9.82
C GLN A 71 8.90 -3.04 -9.16
N ALA A 72 9.67 -3.87 -9.87
CA ALA A 72 10.29 -5.08 -9.37
C ALA A 72 11.81 -5.04 -9.65
N ILE A 73 12.60 -5.20 -8.59
CA ILE A 73 14.07 -5.17 -8.61
C ILE A 73 14.55 -6.60 -8.44
N TYR A 74 15.37 -7.08 -9.38
CA TYR A 74 15.88 -8.45 -9.40
C TYR A 74 17.37 -8.47 -9.08
N SER A 75 17.76 -9.33 -8.16
CA SER A 75 19.16 -9.65 -7.86
C SER A 75 19.35 -11.18 -7.84
N LYS A 76 20.60 -11.63 -7.65
CA LYS A 76 20.89 -13.06 -7.51
C LYS A 76 20.29 -13.67 -6.23
N GLU A 77 20.00 -12.84 -5.23
CA GLU A 77 19.65 -13.28 -3.88
C GLU A 77 18.17 -13.04 -3.58
N GLU A 78 17.65 -11.91 -4.04
CA GLU A 78 16.30 -11.43 -3.74
C GLU A 78 15.61 -10.74 -4.93
N ILE A 79 14.28 -10.78 -4.89
CA ILE A 79 13.39 -9.93 -5.69
C ILE A 79 12.71 -8.97 -4.72
N GLU A 80 12.85 -7.66 -4.93
CA GLU A 80 12.10 -6.64 -4.20
C GLU A 80 11.00 -6.07 -5.09
N ILE A 81 9.76 -6.07 -4.60
CA ILE A 81 8.61 -5.50 -5.30
C ILE A 81 8.12 -4.32 -4.48
N ILE A 82 7.98 -3.16 -5.12
CA ILE A 82 7.49 -1.94 -4.50
C ILE A 82 6.05 -1.75 -4.95
N VAL A 83 5.16 -1.63 -3.96
CA VAL A 83 3.73 -1.40 -4.15
C VAL A 83 3.39 -0.08 -3.48
N VAL A 84 2.75 0.84 -4.20
CA VAL A 84 2.20 2.06 -3.61
C VAL A 84 0.74 1.82 -3.28
N VAL A 85 0.31 2.27 -2.11
CA VAL A 85 -1.07 2.15 -1.63
C VAL A 85 -1.75 3.51 -1.77
N TYR A 86 -2.87 3.54 -2.49
CA TYR A 86 -3.69 4.75 -2.69
C TYR A 86 -5.08 4.58 -2.13
N GLU A 87 -5.68 5.67 -1.67
CA GLU A 87 -7.13 5.74 -1.49
C GLU A 87 -7.85 5.59 -2.84
N GLU A 88 -9.04 4.98 -2.83
CA GLU A 88 -9.84 4.71 -4.03
C GLU A 88 -10.02 5.96 -4.91
N ALA A 89 -10.33 7.12 -4.33
CA ALA A 89 -10.56 8.35 -5.08
C ALA A 89 -9.32 8.74 -5.90
N ILE A 90 -8.13 8.71 -5.26
CA ILE A 90 -6.85 9.03 -5.91
C ILE A 90 -6.50 7.97 -6.95
N PHE A 91 -6.75 6.70 -6.63
CA PHE A 91 -6.48 5.61 -7.55
C PHE A 91 -7.36 5.68 -8.80
N LYS A 92 -8.65 6.02 -8.65
CA LYS A 92 -9.60 6.24 -9.76
C LYS A 92 -9.16 7.38 -10.67
N GLU A 93 -8.67 8.48 -10.09
CA GLU A 93 -8.17 9.63 -10.86
C GLU A 93 -6.93 9.26 -11.70
N ASN A 94 -5.99 8.51 -11.12
CA ASN A 94 -4.75 8.13 -11.77
C ASN A 94 -4.90 6.94 -12.74
N PHE A 95 -5.83 6.03 -12.46
CA PHE A 95 -6.00 4.77 -13.21
C PHE A 95 -7.48 4.44 -13.51
N PRO A 96 -8.20 5.31 -14.24
CA PRO A 96 -9.63 5.14 -14.50
C PRO A 96 -9.97 3.82 -15.22
N GLN A 97 -9.04 3.27 -16.02
CA GLN A 97 -9.21 2.03 -16.77
C GLN A 97 -9.53 0.80 -15.90
N PHE A 98 -9.23 0.83 -14.60
CA PHE A 98 -9.56 -0.27 -13.68
C PHE A 98 -11.02 -0.23 -13.19
N PHE A 99 -11.75 0.86 -13.44
CA PHE A 99 -13.16 1.02 -13.01
C PHE A 99 -14.15 1.11 -14.17
N GLU A 100 -13.68 1.46 -15.38
CA GLU A 100 -14.50 1.66 -16.58
C GLU A 100 -15.21 0.39 -17.09
N ARG A 101 -14.86 -0.82 -16.61
CA ARG A 101 -15.50 -2.08 -17.03
C ARG A 101 -16.79 -2.44 -16.30
N SER A 102 -17.26 -1.61 -15.37
CA SER A 102 -18.45 -1.93 -14.55
C SER A 102 -19.79 -1.52 -15.20
N LEU A 103 -19.77 -0.99 -16.45
CA LEU A 103 -20.93 -0.42 -17.14
C LEU A 103 -21.22 -1.02 -18.53
N MET A 104 -20.68 -2.21 -18.86
CA MET A 104 -21.11 -3.01 -20.01
C MET A 104 -21.67 -4.36 -19.55
#